data_AF-X1TKU0-F1
#
_entry.id   AF-X1TKU0-F1
#
_cell.length_a   1.000
_cell.length_b   1.000
_cell.length_c   1.000
_cell.angle_alpha   90.00
_cell.angle_beta   90.00
_cell.angle_gamma   90.00
#
_symmetry.space_group_name_H-M   'P 1'
#
loop_
_entity.id
_entity.type
_entity.pdbx_description
1 polymer ?
#
loop_
_entity_poly.entity_id
_entity_poly.type
_entity_poly.pdbx_seq_one_letter_code
_entity_poly.pdbx_strand_id
1 'polypeptide(L)'
;EVLSRNKSPLYASLAWLKGMNVINDNDIETFNKIKDCRNELAHEIVNFVSKGPKNDPLPLFSKMVNLIHKIDKWWILNVEIPTNPDLGIKEIDEEGITSGKIITLRLLLDIALGTEKESKFYYNEFIKREKDM
;
A
#
# COMPACT_ATOMS: atom_id res chain seq x y z
N GLU A 1 -6.65 -5.48 24.65
CA GLU A 1 -7.61 -5.44 23.52
C GLU A 1 -7.34 -4.26 22.61
N VAL A 2 -7.77 -4.30 21.35
CA VAL A 2 -7.55 -3.20 20.37
C VAL A 2 -8.58 -2.08 20.56
N LEU A 3 -9.87 -2.41 20.70
CA LEU A 3 -10.97 -1.44 20.82
C LEU A 3 -10.92 -0.56 22.09
N SER A 4 -10.16 -0.95 23.12
CA SER A 4 -9.93 -0.09 24.28
C SER A 4 -9.12 1.16 23.96
N ARG A 5 -8.46 1.22 22.79
CA ARG A 5 -7.59 2.33 22.36
C ARG A 5 -8.31 3.43 21.57
N ASN A 6 -9.41 3.11 20.89
CA ASN A 6 -10.24 4.08 20.16
C ASN A 6 -11.61 3.48 19.83
N LYS A 7 -12.66 4.31 19.78
CA LYS A 7 -14.00 3.89 19.36
C LYS A 7 -14.06 3.46 17.89
N SER A 8 -13.20 4.03 17.05
CA SER A 8 -13.03 3.59 15.67
C SER A 8 -12.09 2.39 15.62
N PRO A 9 -12.54 1.23 15.11
CA PRO A 9 -11.68 0.05 14.96
C PRO A 9 -10.42 0.35 14.13
N LEU A 10 -10.53 1.23 13.14
CA LEU A 10 -9.41 1.62 12.28
C LEU A 10 -8.33 2.38 13.06
N TYR A 11 -8.71 3.41 13.81
CA TYR A 11 -7.75 4.17 14.63
C TYR A 11 -7.23 3.35 15.81
N ALA A 12 -8.02 2.42 16.34
CA ALA A 12 -7.57 1.46 17.33
C ALA A 12 -6.47 0.55 16.78
N SER A 13 -6.63 0.06 15.54
CA SER A 13 -5.60 -0.71 14.83
C SER A 13 -4.35 0.11 14.51
N LEU A 14 -4.49 1.36 14.06
CA LEU A 14 -3.35 2.26 13.86
C LEU A 14 -2.58 2.52 15.16
N ALA A 15 -3.29 2.73 16.27
CA ALA A 15 -2.67 2.89 17.57
C ALA A 15 -1.93 1.62 18.03
N TRP A 16 -2.48 0.44 17.73
CA TRP A 16 -1.80 -0.82 18.00
C TRP A 16 -0.54 -0.99 17.14
N LEU A 17 -0.61 -0.72 15.84
CA LEU A 17 0.54 -0.76 14.91
C LEU A 17 1.64 0.22 15.35
N LYS A 18 1.26 1.42 15.80
CA LYS A 18 2.20 2.38 16.38
C LYS A 18 2.85 1.84 17.64
N GLY A 19 2.07 1.23 18.54
CA GLY A 19 2.59 0.62 19.76
C GLY A 19 3.57 -0.54 19.51
N MET A 20 3.45 -1.21 18.36
CA MET A 20 4.38 -2.24 17.88
C MET A 20 5.56 -1.67 17.06
N ASN A 21 5.71 -0.33 17.00
CA ASN A 21 6.72 0.37 16.19
C ASN A 21 6.66 0.07 14.69
N VAL A 22 5.52 -0.42 14.18
CA VAL A 22 5.32 -0.68 12.73
C VAL A 22 5.14 0.62 11.98
N ILE A 23 4.44 1.58 12.59
CA ILE A 23 4.18 2.91 12.03
C ILE A 23 4.49 3.98 13.07
N ASN A 24 4.69 5.22 12.63
CA ASN A 24 4.98 6.37 13.48
C ASN A 24 3.90 7.47 13.35
N ASP A 25 4.08 8.59 14.05
CA ASP A 25 3.12 9.71 14.00
C ASP A 25 3.00 10.35 12.61
N ASN A 26 4.10 10.43 11.86
CA ASN A 26 4.09 10.93 10.49
C ASN A 26 3.31 10.01 9.54
N ASP A 27 3.36 8.69 9.76
CA ASP A 27 2.54 7.73 9.02
C ASP A 27 1.05 7.93 9.32
N ILE A 28 0.69 8.20 10.58
CA ILE A 28 -0.70 8.47 10.99
C ILE A 28 -1.18 9.81 10.40
N GLU A 29 -0.34 10.84 10.39
CA GLU A 29 -0.67 12.11 9.74
C GLU A 29 -0.89 11.92 8.23
N THR A 30 0.01 11.15 7.59
CA THR A 30 -0.12 10.78 6.17
C THR A 30 -1.41 10.02 5.91
N PHE A 31 -1.75 9.06 6.76
CA PHE A 31 -3.01 8.33 6.70
C PHE A 31 -4.23 9.27 6.80
N ASN A 32 -4.21 10.25 7.69
CA ASN A 32 -5.31 11.21 7.83
C ASN A 32 -5.50 12.02 6.54
N LYS A 33 -4.42 12.49 5.92
CA LYS A 33 -4.47 13.20 4.62
C LYS A 33 -5.05 12.32 3.51
N ILE A 34 -4.64 11.05 3.45
CA ILE A 34 -5.18 10.07 2.50
C ILE A 34 -6.68 9.86 2.72
N LYS A 35 -7.10 9.66 3.98
CA LYS A 35 -8.50 9.48 4.37
C LYS A 35 -9.34 10.69 3.97
N ASP A 36 -8.85 11.91 4.20
CA ASP A 36 -9.59 13.12 3.89
C ASP A 36 -9.77 13.30 2.38
N CYS A 37 -8.72 13.06 1.58
CA CYS A 37 -8.80 13.04 0.12
C CYS A 37 -9.79 11.96 -0.37
N ARG A 38 -9.76 10.76 0.21
CA ARG A 38 -10.73 9.69 -0.12
C ARG A 38 -12.15 10.12 0.20
N ASN A 39 -12.38 10.73 1.36
CA ASN A 39 -13.70 11.17 1.78
C ASN A 39 -14.24 12.25 0.83
N GLU A 40 -13.40 13.19 0.40
CA GLU A 40 -13.75 14.17 -0.62
C GLU A 40 -14.12 13.49 -1.94
N LEU A 41 -13.31 12.54 -2.40
CA LEU A 41 -13.61 11.77 -3.62
C LEU A 41 -14.93 10.99 -3.50
N ALA A 42 -15.20 10.37 -2.36
CA ALA A 42 -16.36 9.51 -2.15
C ALA A 42 -17.67 10.28 -1.94
N HIS A 43 -17.63 11.43 -1.28
CA HIS A 43 -18.81 12.18 -0.88
C HIS A 43 -19.01 13.48 -1.66
N GLU A 44 -17.97 14.00 -2.30
CA GLU A 44 -17.98 15.28 -3.02
C GLU A 44 -17.48 15.14 -4.46
N ILE A 45 -17.63 13.98 -5.11
CA ILE A 45 -17.07 13.69 -6.44
C ILE A 45 -17.35 14.78 -7.50
N VAL A 46 -18.55 15.35 -7.49
CA VAL A 46 -18.93 16.43 -8.42
C VAL A 46 -18.08 17.67 -8.16
N ASN A 47 -17.88 18.07 -6.90
CA ASN A 47 -16.99 19.18 -6.55
C ASN A 47 -15.53 18.82 -6.86
N PHE A 48 -15.11 17.59 -6.56
CA PHE A 48 -13.75 17.11 -6.80
C PHE A 48 -13.36 17.23 -8.28
N VAL A 49 -14.25 16.86 -9.20
CA VAL A 49 -14.01 16.94 -10.65
C VAL A 49 -14.18 18.37 -11.18
N SER A 50 -15.18 19.11 -10.70
CA SER A 50 -15.50 20.45 -11.24
C SER A 50 -14.61 21.58 -10.71
N LYS A 51 -14.19 21.51 -9.45
CA LYS A 51 -13.36 22.54 -8.79
C LYS A 51 -11.92 22.10 -8.59
N GLY A 52 -11.62 20.83 -8.85
CA GLY A 52 -10.36 20.20 -8.50
C GLY A 52 -10.34 19.76 -7.03
N PRO A 53 -9.44 18.83 -6.69
CA PRO A 53 -9.35 18.29 -5.34
C PRO A 53 -8.61 19.23 -4.39
N LYS A 54 -8.95 19.21 -3.09
CA LYS A 54 -8.20 19.97 -2.06
C LYS A 54 -6.75 19.50 -1.93
N ASN A 55 -6.51 18.21 -2.16
CA ASN A 55 -5.17 17.63 -2.19
C ASN A 55 -5.02 16.77 -3.45
N ASP A 56 -3.84 16.81 -4.07
CA ASP A 56 -3.57 15.97 -5.23
C ASP A 56 -3.64 14.48 -4.85
N PRO A 57 -4.56 13.69 -5.47
CA PRO A 57 -4.72 12.28 -5.17
C PRO A 57 -3.53 11.43 -5.59
N LEU A 58 -2.75 11.82 -6.61
CA LEU A 58 -1.64 11.01 -7.13
C LEU A 58 -0.51 10.78 -6.11
N PRO A 59 0.09 11.83 -5.51
CA PRO A 59 1.11 11.64 -4.48
C PRO A 59 0.53 11.00 -3.22
N LEU A 60 -0.73 11.24 -2.90
CA LEU A 60 -1.39 10.60 -1.76
C LEU A 60 -1.62 9.10 -1.97
N PHE A 61 -1.95 8.67 -3.18
CA PHE A 61 -2.11 7.27 -3.51
C PHE A 61 -0.77 6.52 -3.41
N SER A 62 0.32 7.09 -3.93
CA SER A 62 1.67 6.52 -3.75
C SER A 62 2.05 6.38 -2.27
N LYS A 63 1.79 7.41 -1.46
CA LYS A 63 1.98 7.35 0.00
C LYS A 63 1.13 6.27 0.66
N MET A 64 -0.10 6.07 0.21
CA MET A 64 -0.97 4.99 0.69
C MET A 64 -0.38 3.61 0.39
N VAL A 65 0.07 3.36 -0.84
CA VAL A 65 0.72 2.09 -1.23
C VAL A 65 1.97 1.83 -0.39
N ASN A 66 2.78 2.86 -0.14
CA ASN A 66 3.96 2.74 0.72
C ASN A 66 3.61 2.41 2.18
N LEU A 67 2.53 3.01 2.72
CA LEU A 67 2.06 2.70 4.07
C LEU A 67 1.57 1.25 4.17
N ILE A 68 0.82 0.77 3.17
CA ILE A 68 0.38 -0.62 3.10
C ILE A 68 1.61 -1.54 3.02
N HIS A 69 2.58 -1.23 2.17
CA HIS A 69 3.81 -2.02 2.03
C HIS A 69 4.58 -2.11 3.34
N LYS A 70 4.71 -1.01 4.08
CA LYS A 70 5.36 -0.98 5.40
C LYS A 70 4.70 -1.92 6.41
N ILE A 71 3.37 -1.86 6.51
CA ILE A 71 2.59 -2.71 7.42
C ILE A 71 2.71 -4.17 6.99
N ASP A 72 2.61 -4.44 5.69
CA ASP A 72 2.64 -5.77 5.13
C ASP A 72 3.99 -6.46 5.29
N LYS A 73 5.08 -5.75 5.02
CA LYS A 73 6.45 -6.23 5.24
C LYS A 73 6.66 -6.64 6.70
N TRP A 74 6.09 -5.87 7.64
CA TRP A 74 6.17 -6.23 9.06
C TRP A 74 5.48 -7.56 9.37
N TRP A 75 4.28 -7.81 8.82
CA TRP A 75 3.58 -9.09 8.99
C TRP A 75 4.39 -10.26 8.41
N ILE A 76 4.96 -10.08 7.22
CA ILE A 76 5.78 -11.12 6.59
C ILE A 76 6.98 -11.47 7.47
N LEU A 77 7.73 -10.47 7.93
CA LEU A 77 8.94 -10.64 8.73
C LEU A 77 8.68 -11.18 10.15
N ASN A 78 7.63 -10.71 10.81
CA ASN A 78 7.42 -10.98 12.23
C ASN A 78 6.40 -12.08 12.49
N VAL A 79 5.65 -12.50 11.48
CA VAL A 79 4.59 -13.50 11.62
C VAL A 79 4.71 -14.59 10.57
N GLU A 80 4.63 -14.28 9.27
CA GLU A 80 4.58 -15.32 8.24
C GLU A 80 5.86 -16.16 8.17
N ILE A 81 7.02 -15.52 8.13
CA ILE A 81 8.32 -16.21 8.09
C ILE A 81 8.58 -16.99 9.40
N PRO A 82 8.49 -16.38 10.61
CA PRO A 82 8.81 -17.10 11.84
C PRO A 82 7.87 -18.26 12.15
N THR A 83 6.63 -18.22 11.64
CA THR A 83 5.65 -19.30 11.83
C THR A 83 5.66 -20.34 10.72
N ASN A 84 6.51 -20.17 9.68
CA ASN A 84 6.65 -21.12 8.60
C ASN A 84 7.84 -22.07 8.86
N PRO A 85 7.60 -23.36 9.19
CA PRO A 85 8.66 -24.32 9.47
C PRO A 85 9.59 -24.58 8.26
N ASP A 86 9.12 -24.34 7.03
CA ASP A 86 9.90 -24.54 5.81
C ASP A 86 10.88 -23.38 5.54
N LEU A 87 10.69 -22.23 6.20
CA LEU A 87 11.50 -21.01 6.00
C LEU A 87 12.50 -20.75 7.14
N GLY A 88 12.38 -21.42 8.29
CA GLY A 88 13.10 -21.07 9.53
C GLY A 88 14.63 -21.25 9.54
N ILE A 89 15.27 -21.66 8.45
CA ILE A 89 16.72 -21.99 8.39
C ILE A 89 17.48 -21.10 7.38
N LYS A 90 16.81 -20.27 6.59
CA LYS A 90 17.46 -19.47 5.55
C LYS A 90 17.74 -18.05 6.04
N GLU A 91 18.90 -17.52 5.66
CA GLU A 91 19.17 -16.09 5.75
C GLU A 91 18.26 -15.36 4.76
N ILE A 92 17.50 -14.38 5.23
CA ILE A 92 16.47 -13.69 4.46
C ILE A 92 16.94 -12.27 4.17
N ASP A 93 16.96 -11.91 2.90
CA ASP A 93 17.10 -10.52 2.48
C ASP A 93 15.81 -9.77 2.84
N GLU A 94 15.81 -9.16 4.03
CA GLU A 94 14.67 -8.39 4.51
C GLU A 94 14.37 -7.19 3.60
N GLU A 95 15.38 -6.59 2.98
CA GLU A 95 15.22 -5.40 2.12
C GLU A 95 14.46 -5.74 0.84
N GLY A 96 14.75 -6.90 0.25
CA GLY A 96 14.10 -7.42 -0.95
C GLY A 96 12.64 -7.89 -0.78
N ILE A 97 12.11 -7.97 0.46
CA ILE A 97 10.76 -8.48 0.69
C ILE A 97 9.70 -7.52 0.13
N THR A 98 8.91 -8.01 -0.82
CA THR A 98 7.70 -7.34 -1.33
C THR A 98 6.61 -8.37 -1.59
N SER A 99 5.39 -8.09 -1.14
CA SER A 99 4.26 -8.97 -1.42
C SER A 99 3.70 -8.80 -2.83
N GLY A 100 3.11 -9.87 -3.37
CA GLY A 100 2.46 -9.86 -4.68
C GLY A 100 1.42 -8.74 -4.82
N LYS A 101 0.65 -8.43 -3.76
CA LYS A 101 -0.33 -7.33 -3.79
C LYS A 101 0.30 -5.95 -3.98
N ILE A 102 1.46 -5.69 -3.37
CA ILE A 102 2.19 -4.43 -3.58
C ILE A 102 2.76 -4.38 -4.99
N ILE A 103 3.29 -5.50 -5.51
CA ILE A 103 3.75 -5.59 -6.90
C ILE A 103 2.61 -5.27 -7.86
N THR A 104 1.43 -5.87 -7.67
CA THR A 104 0.25 -5.60 -8.51
C THR A 104 -0.18 -4.15 -8.44
N LEU A 105 -0.25 -3.55 -7.25
CA LEU A 105 -0.63 -2.13 -7.11
C LEU A 105 0.37 -1.19 -7.79
N ARG A 106 1.68 -1.45 -7.66
CA ARG A 106 2.73 -0.66 -8.33
C ARG A 106 2.66 -0.83 -9.85
N LEU A 107 2.47 -2.05 -10.34
CA LEU A 107 2.25 -2.32 -11.75
C LEU A 107 1.05 -1.55 -12.32
N LEU A 108 -0.09 -1.57 -11.62
CA LEU A 108 -1.28 -0.83 -12.03
C LEU A 108 -1.03 0.68 -12.08
N LEU A 109 -0.26 1.20 -11.11
CA LEU A 109 0.15 2.61 -11.12
C LEU A 109 1.05 2.95 -12.30
N ASP A 110 2.05 2.13 -12.58
CA ASP A 110 2.97 2.35 -13.70
C ASP A 110 2.21 2.31 -15.03
N ILE A 111 1.24 1.41 -15.19
CA ILE A 111 0.42 1.33 -16.40
C ILE A 111 -0.48 2.57 -16.52
N ALA A 112 -1.13 2.97 -15.44
CA ALA A 112 -2.13 4.05 -15.44
C ALA A 112 -1.51 5.45 -15.55
N LEU A 113 -0.32 5.66 -14.99
CA LEU A 113 0.35 6.95 -14.88
C LEU A 113 1.63 7.06 -15.71
N GLY A 114 2.15 5.93 -16.19
CA GLY A 114 3.37 5.89 -17.01
C GLY A 114 3.13 6.34 -18.44
N THR A 115 4.25 6.52 -19.15
CA THR A 115 4.24 6.79 -20.57
C THR A 115 3.71 5.59 -21.35
N GLU A 116 3.18 5.82 -22.56
CA GLU A 116 2.69 4.74 -23.42
C GLU A 116 3.73 3.62 -23.63
N LYS A 117 5.03 3.96 -23.63
CA LYS A 117 6.13 3.01 -23.71
C LYS A 117 6.24 2.12 -22.46
N GLU A 118 6.12 2.70 -21.27
CA GLU A 118 6.17 2.00 -19.98
C GLU A 118 4.92 1.13 -19.78
N SER A 119 3.73 1.64 -20.11
CA SER A 119 2.49 0.88 -20.03
C SER A 119 2.49 -0.32 -21.00
N LYS A 120 3.04 -0.16 -22.21
CA LYS A 120 3.15 -1.24 -23.22
C LYS A 120 4.22 -2.26 -22.89
N PHE A 121 5.24 -1.93 -22.09
CA PHE A 121 6.28 -2.89 -21.70
C PHE A 121 5.67 -4.12 -21.04
N TYR A 122 4.79 -3.92 -20.05
CA TYR A 122 4.15 -5.01 -19.31
C TYR A 122 3.24 -5.87 -20.18
N TYR A 123 2.45 -5.26 -21.07
CA TYR A 123 1.64 -5.98 -22.05
C TYR A 123 2.52 -6.83 -22.99
N ASN A 124 3.60 -6.27 -23.51
CA ASN A 124 4.50 -6.96 -24.43
C ASN A 124 5.22 -8.13 -23.75
N GLU A 125 5.66 -7.99 -22.50
CA GLU A 125 6.29 -9.07 -21.74
C GLU A 125 5.28 -10.19 -21.38
N PHE A 126 4.04 -9.84 -21.07
CA PHE A 126 2.96 -10.83 -20.86
C PHE A 126 2.70 -11.66 -22.13
N ILE A 127 2.55 -11.00 -23.28
CA ILE A 127 2.33 -11.66 -24.58
C ILE A 127 3.53 -12.54 -25.01
N LYS A 128 4.76 -12.14 -24.69
CA LYS A 128 5.96 -12.97 -24.97
C LYS A 128 5.90 -14.29 -24.19
N ARG A 129 5.60 -14.24 -22.90
CA ARG A 129 5.52 -15.45 -22.06
C ARG A 129 4.40 -16.40 -22.49
N GLU A 130 3.27 -15.90 -22.97
CA GLU A 130 2.22 -16.75 -23.55
C GLU A 130 2.63 -17.43 -24.85
N LYS A 131 3.52 -16.83 -25.64
CA LYS A 131 4.04 -17.46 -26.87
C LYS A 131 5.12 -18.50 -26.63
N ASP A 132 5.78 -18.42 -25.47
CA ASP A 132 6.85 -19.33 -25.05
C ASP A 132 6.34 -20.52 -24.20
N MET A 133 5.02 -20.59 -23.93
CA MET A 133 4.32 -21.73 -23.31
C MET A 133 3.63 -22.60 -24.36
#